data_AF-A0A7S3X6N3-F1
#
_entry.id   AF-A0A7S3X6N3-F1
#
_cell.length_a   1.000
_cell.length_b   1.000
_cell.length_c   1.000
_cell.angle_alpha   90.00
_cell.angle_beta   90.00
_cell.angle_gamma   90.00
#
_symmetry.space_group_name_H-M   'P 1'
#
loop_
_entity.id
_entity.type
_entity.pdbx_description
1 polymer ?
#
loop_
_entity_poly.entity_id
_entity_poly.type
_entity_poly.pdbx_seq_one_letter_code
_entity_poly.pdbx_strand_id
1 'polypeptide(L)'
;IFGKVKGLIMDMVEKLEAEAETDATHKAYCDKELAETNTKKDEKTSEIEKVTVKIDQMSARSSTLKEEIAALEKALSKLAASQAEMDKLRAEEKDIFDKNKAEMEEGLDGVKLALKVLREYYASEDKAHAAADGAGGGIVGLLEVVESDFSKGLAEMISVEEAAVVTYEKETKENEIEKATK
;
A
#
# COMPACT_ATOMS: atom_id res chain seq x y z
N ILE A 1 -47.74 10.75 -98.40
CA ILE A 1 -48.00 9.90 -97.21
C ILE A 1 -46.71 9.28 -96.68
N PHE A 2 -45.93 8.59 -97.51
CA PHE A 2 -44.67 7.92 -97.12
C PHE A 2 -43.59 8.83 -96.51
N GLY A 3 -43.41 10.06 -97.01
CA GLY A 3 -42.40 11.00 -96.49
C GLY A 3 -42.64 11.48 -95.05
N LYS A 4 -43.91 11.64 -94.64
CA LYS A 4 -44.25 12.01 -93.24
C LYS A 4 -43.98 10.86 -92.27
N VAL A 5 -44.21 9.62 -92.71
CA VAL A 5 -43.91 8.42 -91.92
C VAL A 5 -42.39 8.27 -91.76
N LYS A 6 -41.61 8.49 -92.82
CA LYS A 6 -40.15 8.46 -92.76
C LYS A 6 -39.57 9.57 -91.84
N GLY A 7 -40.16 10.76 -91.86
CA GLY A 7 -39.80 11.86 -90.94
C GLY A 7 -40.08 11.52 -89.47
N LEU A 8 -41.29 11.05 -89.15
CA LEU A 8 -41.63 10.61 -87.78
C LEU A 8 -40.73 9.48 -87.26
N ILE A 9 -40.31 8.56 -88.13
CA ILE A 9 -39.37 7.50 -87.77
C ILE A 9 -37.97 8.07 -87.50
N MET A 10 -37.49 9.01 -88.31
CA MET A 10 -36.22 9.70 -88.04
C MET A 10 -36.24 10.47 -86.72
N ASP A 11 -37.32 11.23 -86.45
CA ASP A 11 -37.46 11.99 -85.20
C ASP A 11 -37.52 11.05 -83.97
N MET A 12 -38.17 9.88 -84.10
CA MET A 12 -38.14 8.86 -83.04
C MET A 12 -36.76 8.24 -82.87
N VAL A 13 -35.98 8.06 -83.94
CA VAL A 13 -34.61 7.55 -83.85
C VAL A 13 -33.69 8.56 -83.17
N GLU A 14 -33.69 9.83 -83.57
CA GLU A 14 -32.89 10.87 -82.91
C GLU A 14 -33.27 11.02 -81.43
N LYS A 15 -34.56 10.96 -81.11
CA LYS A 15 -35.02 10.98 -79.72
C LYS A 15 -34.55 9.76 -78.93
N LEU A 16 -34.62 8.56 -79.50
CA LEU A 16 -34.13 7.33 -78.85
C LEU A 16 -32.62 7.33 -78.66
N GLU A 17 -31.86 7.88 -79.60
CA GLU A 17 -30.40 8.03 -79.49
C GLU A 17 -30.03 9.03 -78.39
N ALA A 18 -30.71 10.19 -78.33
CA ALA A 18 -30.50 11.17 -77.26
C ALA A 18 -30.91 10.63 -75.88
N GLU A 19 -32.05 9.95 -75.79
CA GLU A 19 -32.50 9.29 -74.54
C GLU A 19 -31.50 8.21 -74.10
N ALA A 20 -31.00 7.40 -75.02
CA ALA A 20 -29.98 6.39 -74.72
C ALA A 20 -28.66 6.99 -74.21
N GLU A 21 -28.22 8.13 -74.75
CA GLU A 21 -27.02 8.84 -74.29
C GLU A 21 -27.24 9.44 -72.88
N THR A 22 -28.40 10.04 -72.63
CA THR A 22 -28.75 10.55 -71.29
C THR A 22 -28.87 9.44 -70.25
N ASP A 23 -29.45 8.30 -70.61
CA ASP A 23 -29.53 7.14 -69.72
C ASP A 23 -28.15 6.53 -69.45
N ALA A 24 -27.28 6.46 -70.46
CA ALA A 24 -25.92 5.97 -70.29
C ALA A 24 -25.10 6.87 -69.34
N THR A 25 -25.21 8.20 -69.50
CA THR A 25 -24.52 9.16 -68.62
C THR A 25 -25.09 9.16 -67.20
N HIS A 26 -26.41 9.09 -67.06
CA HIS A 26 -27.06 8.99 -65.74
C HIS A 26 -26.75 7.67 -65.03
N LYS A 27 -26.70 6.56 -65.76
CA LYS A 27 -26.27 5.26 -65.23
C LYS A 27 -24.82 5.32 -64.76
N ALA A 28 -23.91 5.88 -65.56
CA ALA A 28 -22.51 6.03 -65.18
C ALA A 28 -22.34 6.89 -63.91
N TYR A 29 -23.13 7.96 -63.78
CA TYR A 29 -23.19 8.77 -62.55
C TYR A 29 -23.70 7.95 -61.35
N CYS A 30 -24.82 7.25 -61.49
CA CYS A 30 -25.37 6.41 -60.43
C CYS A 30 -24.39 5.33 -59.97
N ASP A 31 -23.77 4.62 -60.92
CA ASP A 31 -22.80 3.56 -60.64
C ASP A 31 -21.58 4.12 -59.89
N LYS A 32 -21.08 5.30 -60.29
CA LYS A 32 -19.97 6.00 -59.62
C LYS A 32 -20.33 6.42 -58.19
N GLU A 33 -21.43 7.15 -58.01
CA GLU A 33 -21.82 7.67 -56.70
C GLU A 33 -22.17 6.55 -55.71
N LEU A 34 -22.81 5.46 -56.18
CA LEU A 34 -23.05 4.27 -55.37
C LEU A 34 -21.74 3.60 -54.96
N ALA A 35 -20.78 3.48 -55.88
CA ALA A 35 -19.47 2.91 -55.55
C ALA A 35 -18.75 3.75 -54.48
N GLU A 36 -18.65 5.07 -54.67
CA GLU A 36 -18.01 5.96 -53.69
C GLU A 36 -18.72 5.96 -52.34
N THR A 37 -20.05 5.94 -52.34
CA THR A 37 -20.86 5.91 -51.11
C THR A 37 -20.66 4.59 -50.36
N ASN A 38 -20.64 3.46 -51.06
CA ASN A 38 -20.40 2.15 -50.45
C ASN A 38 -18.99 2.07 -49.85
N THR A 39 -17.95 2.55 -50.56
CA THR A 39 -16.59 2.61 -49.99
C THR A 39 -16.54 3.46 -48.72
N LYS A 40 -17.13 4.67 -48.72
CA LYS A 40 -17.19 5.52 -47.53
C LYS A 40 -17.97 4.87 -46.39
N LYS A 41 -19.05 4.16 -46.70
CA LYS A 41 -19.84 3.41 -45.71
C LYS A 41 -19.01 2.30 -45.06
N ASP A 42 -18.27 1.53 -45.86
CA ASP A 42 -17.43 0.45 -45.36
C ASP A 42 -16.29 0.98 -44.49
N GLU A 43 -15.63 2.06 -44.92
CA GLU A 43 -14.61 2.76 -44.12
C GLU A 43 -15.16 3.25 -42.77
N LYS A 44 -16.32 3.93 -42.78
CA LYS A 44 -16.96 4.43 -41.56
C LYS A 44 -17.44 3.30 -40.65
N THR A 45 -17.92 2.20 -41.22
CA THR A 45 -18.30 1.00 -40.45
C THR A 45 -17.08 0.41 -39.76
N SER A 46 -15.95 0.29 -40.47
CA SER A 46 -14.69 -0.17 -39.87
C SER A 46 -14.18 0.77 -38.77
N GLU A 47 -14.31 2.09 -38.94
CA GLU A 47 -13.98 3.07 -37.89
C GLU A 47 -14.87 2.91 -36.65
N ILE A 48 -16.19 2.73 -36.83
CA ILE A 48 -17.14 2.48 -35.75
C ILE A 48 -16.77 1.21 -34.98
N GLU A 49 -16.48 0.12 -35.67
CA GLU A 49 -16.04 -1.13 -35.05
C GLU A 49 -14.76 -0.93 -34.23
N LYS A 50 -13.77 -0.25 -34.79
CA LYS A 50 -12.50 0.06 -34.10
C LYS A 50 -12.72 0.88 -32.83
N VAL A 51 -13.55 1.91 -32.89
CA VAL A 51 -13.85 2.77 -31.73
C VAL A 51 -14.66 2.00 -30.70
N THR A 52 -15.59 1.14 -31.12
CA THR A 52 -16.40 0.29 -30.24
C THR A 52 -15.50 -0.65 -29.42
N VAL A 53 -14.58 -1.36 -30.07
CA VAL A 53 -13.60 -2.22 -29.36
C VAL A 53 -12.76 -1.43 -28.36
N LYS A 54 -12.33 -0.21 -28.71
CA LYS A 54 -11.59 0.66 -27.78
C LYS A 54 -12.45 1.10 -26.60
N ILE A 55 -13.72 1.42 -26.82
CA ILE A 55 -14.67 1.76 -25.75
C ILE A 55 -14.83 0.59 -24.79
N ASP A 56 -14.97 -0.63 -25.29
CA ASP A 56 -15.10 -1.84 -24.47
C ASP A 56 -13.84 -2.08 -23.65
N GLN A 57 -12.66 -1.94 -24.25
CA GLN A 57 -11.36 -2.04 -23.56
C GLN A 57 -11.22 -0.98 -22.46
N MET A 58 -11.54 0.27 -22.74
CA MET A 58 -11.46 1.36 -21.76
C MET A 58 -12.48 1.18 -20.63
N SER A 59 -13.68 0.68 -20.95
CA SER A 59 -14.72 0.40 -19.95
C SER A 59 -14.31 -0.73 -19.01
N ALA A 60 -13.73 -1.81 -19.54
CA ALA A 60 -13.17 -2.89 -18.73
C ALA A 60 -12.04 -2.37 -17.82
N ARG A 61 -11.10 -1.59 -18.38
CA ARG A 61 -10.00 -0.99 -17.60
C ARG A 61 -10.52 -0.04 -16.52
N SER A 62 -11.56 0.74 -16.81
CA SER A 62 -12.21 1.62 -15.83
C SER A 62 -12.82 0.83 -14.67
N SER A 63 -13.45 -0.32 -14.95
CA SER A 63 -13.94 -1.22 -13.89
C SER A 63 -12.81 -1.75 -13.03
N THR A 64 -11.73 -2.26 -13.64
CA THR A 64 -10.56 -2.76 -12.91
C THR A 64 -9.91 -1.68 -12.04
N LEU A 65 -9.72 -0.48 -12.59
CA LEU A 65 -9.15 0.65 -11.83
C LEU A 65 -10.01 1.03 -10.62
N LYS A 66 -11.34 0.97 -10.73
CA LYS A 66 -12.23 1.22 -9.58
C LYS A 66 -12.07 0.16 -8.49
N GLU A 67 -11.92 -1.10 -8.86
CA GLU A 67 -11.67 -2.19 -7.92
C GLU A 67 -10.30 -2.03 -7.24
N GLU A 68 -9.26 -1.68 -8.00
CA GLU A 68 -7.92 -1.40 -7.49
C GLU A 68 -7.93 -0.22 -6.50
N ILE A 69 -8.61 0.88 -6.83
CA ILE A 69 -8.77 2.03 -5.93
C ILE A 69 -9.41 1.60 -4.61
N ALA A 70 -10.54 0.88 -4.68
CA ALA A 70 -11.23 0.43 -3.47
C ALA A 70 -10.37 -0.51 -2.61
N ALA A 71 -9.55 -1.36 -3.26
CA ALA A 71 -8.61 -2.24 -2.57
C ALA A 71 -7.46 -1.45 -1.90
N LEU A 72 -6.90 -0.46 -2.60
CA LEU A 72 -5.84 0.42 -2.09
C LEU A 72 -6.33 1.27 -0.92
N GLU A 73 -7.51 1.88 -1.02
CA GLU A 73 -8.14 2.64 0.07
C GLU A 73 -8.32 1.78 1.33
N LYS A 74 -8.81 0.55 1.16
CA LYS A 74 -8.96 -0.39 2.28
C LYS A 74 -7.62 -0.78 2.89
N ALA A 75 -6.60 -0.98 2.06
CA ALA A 75 -5.26 -1.30 2.54
C ALA A 75 -4.63 -0.13 3.30
N LEU A 76 -4.77 1.10 2.80
CA LEU A 76 -4.30 2.33 3.46
C LEU A 76 -5.00 2.56 4.80
N SER A 77 -6.31 2.32 4.88
CA SER A 77 -7.07 2.42 6.14
C SER A 77 -6.59 1.41 7.18
N LYS A 78 -6.36 0.16 6.77
CA LYS A 78 -5.81 -0.87 7.65
C LYS A 78 -4.40 -0.54 8.11
N LEU A 79 -3.55 -0.06 7.22
CA LEU A 79 -2.18 0.35 7.52
C LEU A 79 -2.16 1.49 8.55
N ALA A 80 -3.03 2.49 8.37
CA ALA A 80 -3.18 3.59 9.33
C ALA A 80 -3.67 3.12 10.70
N ALA A 81 -4.64 2.19 10.74
CA ALA A 81 -5.11 1.62 12.00
C ALA A 81 -4.02 0.82 12.72
N SER A 82 -3.28 -0.01 11.97
CA SER A 82 -2.15 -0.77 12.50
C SER A 82 -1.06 0.15 13.07
N GLN A 83 -0.70 1.22 12.35
CA GLN A 83 0.28 2.19 12.85
C GLN A 83 -0.20 2.84 14.14
N ALA A 84 -1.46 3.25 14.22
CA ALA A 84 -2.00 3.86 15.44
C ALA A 84 -1.98 2.91 16.66
N GLU A 85 -2.21 1.61 16.44
CA GLU A 85 -2.09 0.59 17.49
C GLU A 85 -0.62 0.41 17.92
N MET A 86 0.32 0.37 16.97
CA MET A 86 1.76 0.31 17.27
C MET A 86 2.22 1.53 18.06
N ASP A 87 1.84 2.74 17.65
CA ASP A 87 2.21 3.99 18.31
C ASP A 87 1.69 3.99 19.77
N LYS A 88 0.46 3.51 19.96
CA LYS A 88 -0.14 3.38 21.28
C LYS A 88 0.62 2.38 22.15
N LEU A 89 0.86 1.18 21.65
CA LEU A 89 1.59 0.15 22.39
C LEU A 89 3.00 0.63 22.74
N ARG A 90 3.68 1.31 21.81
CA ARG A 90 5.01 1.85 22.03
C ARG A 90 5.05 2.89 23.14
N ALA A 91 4.04 3.76 23.22
CA ALA A 91 3.90 4.71 24.32
C ALA A 91 3.65 4.00 25.66
N GLU A 92 2.76 3.02 25.69
CA GLU A 92 2.45 2.24 26.90
C GLU A 92 3.67 1.44 27.39
N GLU A 93 4.39 0.76 26.49
CA GLU A 93 5.61 0.02 26.79
C GLU A 93 6.71 0.92 27.34
N LYS A 94 6.92 2.09 26.71
CA LYS A 94 7.90 3.07 27.18
C LYS A 94 7.58 3.57 28.57
N ASP A 95 6.33 3.93 28.83
CA ASP A 95 5.90 4.42 30.14
C ASP A 95 6.09 3.36 31.23
N ILE A 96 5.85 2.08 30.91
CA ILE A 96 6.09 0.95 31.82
C ILE A 96 7.59 0.76 32.05
N PHE A 97 8.38 0.79 30.97
CA PHE A 97 9.83 0.66 31.05
C PHE A 97 10.46 1.75 31.91
N ASP A 98 10.12 3.02 31.69
CA ASP A 98 10.69 4.14 32.43
C ASP A 98 10.39 4.04 33.94
N LYS A 99 9.18 3.59 34.32
CA LYS A 99 8.82 3.33 35.71
C LYS A 99 9.60 2.16 36.30
N ASN A 100 9.57 1.01 35.63
CA ASN A 100 10.24 -0.20 36.13
C ASN A 100 11.75 -0.01 36.21
N LYS A 101 12.34 0.72 35.25
CA LYS A 101 13.76 1.08 35.26
C LYS A 101 14.13 1.87 36.51
N ALA A 102 13.38 2.93 36.80
CA ALA A 102 13.63 3.74 37.98
C ALA A 102 13.51 2.92 39.28
N GLU A 103 12.46 2.10 39.40
CA GLU A 103 12.25 1.24 40.58
C GLU A 103 13.37 0.20 40.74
N MET A 104 13.83 -0.41 39.64
CA MET A 104 14.94 -1.37 39.67
C MET A 104 16.28 -0.72 40.00
N GLU A 105 16.55 0.48 39.48
CA GLU A 105 17.75 1.26 39.82
C GLU A 105 17.77 1.66 41.31
N GLU A 106 16.64 2.15 41.83
CA GLU A 106 16.50 2.49 43.25
C GLU A 106 16.66 1.25 44.14
N GLY A 107 16.04 0.12 43.76
CA GLY A 107 16.18 -1.15 44.46
C GLY A 107 17.63 -1.64 44.48
N LEU A 108 18.33 -1.55 43.35
CA LEU A 108 19.74 -1.94 43.24
C LEU A 108 20.64 -1.06 44.12
N ASP A 109 20.42 0.24 44.14
CA ASP A 109 21.18 1.17 44.99
C ASP A 109 20.90 0.93 46.48
N GLY A 110 19.66 0.61 46.85
CA GLY A 110 19.29 0.20 48.20
C GLY A 110 20.03 -1.08 48.65
N VAL A 111 20.09 -2.09 47.78
CA VAL A 111 20.83 -3.34 48.06
C VAL A 111 22.34 -3.07 48.20
N LYS A 112 22.93 -2.25 47.32
CA LYS A 112 24.34 -1.84 47.42
C LYS A 112 24.65 -1.13 48.73
N LEU A 113 23.77 -0.22 49.16
CA LEU A 113 23.92 0.49 50.42
C LEU A 113 23.84 -0.47 51.62
N ALA A 114 22.87 -1.39 51.62
CA ALA A 114 22.75 -2.41 52.66
C ALA A 114 23.99 -3.31 52.73
N LEU A 115 24.50 -3.77 51.57
CA LEU A 115 25.74 -4.54 51.48
C LEU A 115 26.93 -3.78 52.04
N LYS A 116 27.06 -2.49 51.73
CA LYS A 116 28.13 -1.65 52.27
C LYS A 116 28.08 -1.57 53.80
N VAL A 117 26.91 -1.24 54.36
CA VAL A 117 26.74 -1.12 55.82
C VAL A 117 27.00 -2.45 56.53
N LEU A 118 26.48 -3.56 55.98
CA LEU A 118 26.70 -4.89 56.57
C LEU A 118 28.17 -5.31 56.51
N ARG A 119 28.85 -5.09 55.38
CA ARG A 119 30.29 -5.38 55.25
C ARG A 119 31.13 -4.54 56.22
N GLU A 120 30.84 -3.26 56.37
CA GLU A 120 31.51 -2.38 57.34
C GLU A 120 31.29 -2.84 58.78
N TYR A 121 30.05 -3.19 59.14
CA TYR A 121 29.70 -3.70 60.47
C TYR A 121 30.44 -5.01 60.81
N TYR A 122 30.40 -6.00 59.91
CA TYR A 122 31.06 -7.29 60.09
C TYR A 122 32.59 -7.25 59.87
N ALA A 123 33.16 -6.14 59.39
CA ALA A 123 34.61 -5.95 59.32
C ALA A 123 35.20 -5.27 60.57
N SER A 124 34.38 -4.66 61.43
CA SER A 124 34.84 -4.00 62.65
C SER A 124 35.33 -5.00 63.72
N GLU A 125 36.36 -4.64 64.50
CA GLU A 125 36.90 -5.50 65.58
C GLU A 125 36.08 -5.41 66.89
N ASP A 126 35.23 -4.37 67.04
CA ASP A 126 34.46 -4.06 68.25
C ASP A 126 33.03 -4.61 68.17
N LYS A 127 32.88 -5.88 67.75
CA LYS A 127 31.57 -6.49 67.52
C LYS A 127 30.91 -6.89 68.84
N ALA A 128 29.81 -6.26 69.20
CA ALA A 128 28.98 -6.65 70.36
C ALA A 128 28.36 -8.06 70.24
N HIS A 129 28.44 -8.70 69.06
CA HIS A 129 27.77 -9.95 68.72
C HIS A 129 28.70 -10.98 68.04
N ALA A 130 29.79 -11.37 68.71
CA ALA A 130 30.78 -12.35 68.20
C ALA A 130 30.20 -13.74 67.85
N ALA A 131 29.01 -14.11 68.33
CA ALA A 131 28.37 -15.41 68.08
C ALA A 131 27.62 -15.49 66.73
N ALA A 132 27.45 -14.39 66.00
CA ALA A 132 26.62 -14.31 64.79
C ALA A 132 27.40 -14.20 63.46
N ASP A 133 28.73 -14.25 63.48
CA ASP A 133 29.57 -14.02 62.28
C ASP A 133 29.26 -14.99 61.13
N GLY A 134 28.91 -16.25 61.42
CA GLY A 134 28.51 -17.23 60.40
C GLY A 134 27.14 -16.94 59.75
N ALA A 135 26.19 -16.39 60.50
CA ALA A 135 24.88 -16.01 59.98
C ALA A 135 24.95 -14.69 59.18
N GLY A 136 25.81 -13.75 59.62
CA GLY A 136 26.08 -12.49 58.93
C GLY A 136 26.67 -12.68 57.53
N GLY A 137 27.65 -13.59 57.38
CA GLY A 137 28.20 -13.94 56.08
C GLY A 137 27.17 -14.54 55.12
N GLY A 138 26.23 -15.35 55.62
CA GLY A 138 25.12 -15.88 54.83
C GLY A 138 24.16 -14.81 54.31
N ILE A 139 23.84 -13.81 55.14
CA ILE A 139 22.97 -12.68 54.75
C ILE A 139 23.66 -11.79 53.71
N VAL A 140 24.96 -11.51 53.88
CA VAL A 140 25.74 -10.76 52.89
C VAL A 140 25.79 -11.51 51.55
N GLY A 141 26.08 -12.82 51.58
CA GLY A 141 26.08 -13.64 50.36
C GLY A 141 24.72 -13.69 49.66
N LEU A 142 23.62 -13.74 50.41
CA LEU A 142 22.27 -13.65 49.83
C LEU A 142 22.03 -12.29 49.17
N LEU A 143 22.41 -11.19 49.82
CA LEU A 143 22.26 -9.83 49.26
C LEU A 143 23.16 -9.61 48.03
N GLU A 144 24.34 -10.22 47.97
CA GLU A 144 25.21 -10.20 46.77
C GLU A 144 24.57 -10.93 45.58
N VAL A 145 23.89 -12.06 45.83
CA VAL A 145 23.10 -12.75 44.80
C VAL A 145 21.95 -11.84 44.34
N VAL A 146 21.23 -11.22 45.28
CA VAL A 146 20.15 -10.27 44.95
C VAL A 146 20.68 -9.09 44.14
N GLU A 147 21.81 -8.47 44.51
CA GLU A 147 22.43 -7.37 43.73
C GLU A 147 22.75 -7.81 42.29
N SER A 148 23.34 -9.00 42.14
CA SER A 148 23.63 -9.60 40.83
C SER A 148 22.34 -9.79 40.02
N ASP A 149 21.29 -10.31 40.63
CA ASP A 149 20.03 -10.59 39.95
C ASP A 149 19.30 -9.31 39.53
N PHE A 150 19.27 -8.28 40.38
CA PHE A 150 18.77 -6.95 40.02
C PHE A 150 19.57 -6.34 38.87
N SER A 151 20.91 -6.43 38.92
CA SER A 151 21.77 -5.91 37.86
C SER A 151 21.55 -6.62 36.52
N LYS A 152 21.42 -7.95 36.53
CA LYS A 152 21.12 -8.74 35.33
C LYS A 152 19.73 -8.42 34.80
N GLY A 153 18.71 -8.39 35.66
CA GLY A 153 17.35 -8.04 35.26
C GLY A 153 17.26 -6.65 34.64
N LEU A 154 17.98 -5.66 35.20
CA LEU A 154 18.00 -4.30 34.65
C LEU A 154 18.63 -4.28 33.26
N ALA A 155 19.73 -5.01 33.07
CA ALA A 155 20.38 -5.14 31.77
C ALA A 155 19.50 -5.84 30.73
N GLU A 156 18.82 -6.93 31.12
CA GLU A 156 17.86 -7.63 30.26
C GLU A 156 16.69 -6.73 29.87
N MET A 157 16.12 -5.99 30.82
CA MET A 157 15.02 -5.07 30.57
C MET A 157 15.42 -3.94 29.61
N ILE A 158 16.61 -3.35 29.78
CA ILE A 158 17.15 -2.35 28.84
C ILE A 158 17.33 -2.96 27.45
N SER A 159 17.90 -4.16 27.37
CA SER A 159 18.10 -4.84 26.08
C SER A 159 16.78 -5.14 25.37
N VAL A 160 15.73 -5.52 26.10
CA VAL A 160 14.39 -5.76 25.54
C VAL A 160 13.78 -4.46 25.00
N GLU A 161 13.87 -3.38 25.77
CA GLU A 161 13.38 -2.06 25.35
C GLU A 161 14.11 -1.55 24.09
N GLU A 162 15.44 -1.66 24.03
CA GLU A 162 16.21 -1.28 22.85
C GLU A 162 15.79 -2.07 21.61
N ALA A 163 15.57 -3.39 21.76
CA ALA A 163 15.08 -4.23 20.67
C ALA A 163 13.65 -3.85 20.23
N ALA A 164 12.77 -3.51 21.18
CA ALA A 164 11.41 -3.05 20.90
C ALA A 164 11.41 -1.72 20.12
N VAL A 165 12.25 -0.75 20.54
CA VAL A 165 12.42 0.53 19.83
C VAL A 165 12.88 0.31 18.40
N VAL A 166 13.92 -0.51 18.19
CA VAL A 166 14.45 -0.79 16.85
C VAL A 166 13.40 -1.45 15.95
N THR A 167 12.62 -2.39 16.50
CA THR A 167 11.56 -3.07 15.76
C THR A 167 10.46 -2.09 15.36
N TYR A 168 10.00 -1.27 16.29
CA TYR A 168 9.00 -0.23 16.04
C TYR A 168 9.45 0.78 14.98
N GLU A 169 10.69 1.28 15.06
CA GLU A 169 11.22 2.23 14.08
C GLU A 169 11.33 1.61 12.68
N LYS A 170 11.74 0.34 12.61
CA LYS A 170 11.82 -0.40 11.35
C LYS A 170 10.43 -0.56 10.73
N GLU A 171 9.46 -1.06 11.50
CA GLU A 171 8.08 -1.29 11.01
C GLU A 171 7.40 0.03 10.62
N THR A 172 7.60 1.08 11.40
CA THR A 172 7.08 2.42 11.07
C THR A 172 7.63 2.91 9.73
N LYS A 173 8.94 2.73 9.49
CA LYS A 173 9.56 3.10 8.21
C LYS A 173 9.07 2.25 7.05
N GLU A 174 8.89 0.94 7.26
CA GLU A 174 8.30 0.05 6.25
C GLU A 174 6.87 0.48 5.89
N ASN A 175 6.07 0.84 6.90
CA ASN A 175 4.70 1.35 6.70
C ASN A 175 4.69 2.70 5.96
N GLU A 176 5.63 3.61 6.23
CA GLU A 176 5.77 4.87 5.48
C GLU A 176 6.08 4.62 4.00
N ILE A 177 6.99 3.69 3.71
CA ILE A 177 7.32 3.30 2.34
C ILE A 177 6.11 2.65 1.67
N GLU A 178 5.44 1.71 2.34
CA GLU A 178 4.25 1.06 1.81
C GLU A 178 3.15 2.08 1.48
N LYS A 179 2.91 3.04 2.37
CA LYS A 179 1.96 4.13 2.15
C LYS A 179 2.34 5.03 0.97
N ALA A 180 3.63 5.30 0.75
CA ALA A 180 4.09 6.13 -0.36
C ALA A 180 4.05 5.40 -1.72
N THR A 181 4.08 4.07 -1.71
CA THR A 181 4.09 3.23 -2.93
C THR A 181 2.70 2.76 -3.37
N LYS A 182 1.68 2.94 -2.53
CA LYS A 182 0.27 2.62 -2.79
C LYS A 182 -0.49 3.83 -3.34
#